data_AF-A0A261VN42-F1
#
_entry.id   AF-A0A261VN42-F1
#
_cell.length_a   1.000
_cell.length_b   1.000
_cell.length_c   1.000
_cell.angle_alpha   90.00
_cell.angle_beta   90.00
_cell.angle_gamma   90.00
#
_symmetry.space_group_name_H-M   'P 1'
#
loop_
_entity.id
_entity.type
_entity.pdbx_description
1 polymer ?
#
loop_
_entity_poly.entity_id
_entity_poly.type
_entity_poly.pdbx_seq_one_letter_code
_entity_poly.pdbx_strand_id
1 'polypeptide(L)'
;MSTSDTQIDVPSDPQALAEAVGQAMYAADAATQALGMTVVEIAPGYARLTMTVRGDMLNGHKTCHGGFIFALADSSFAFACNSRNVSTVASGCVIDYLAPGYEGDVLTAVAQERSLAGRTGVYDITVSNQDGRNVAVFRGRSYRIKGQIVGTADA
;
A
#
# COMPACT_ATOMS: atom_id res chain seq x y z
N MET A 1 20.60 -10.93 33.62
CA MET A 1 20.32 -10.15 32.40
C MET A 1 19.00 -10.67 31.85
N SER A 2 17.91 -10.00 32.18
CA SER A 2 16.57 -10.34 31.68
C SER A 2 16.33 -9.44 30.48
N THR A 3 16.26 -10.05 29.29
CA THR A 3 15.77 -9.38 28.09
C THR A 3 14.29 -9.12 28.32
N SER A 4 13.96 -7.86 28.63
CA SER A 4 12.59 -7.39 28.64
C SER A 4 12.07 -7.55 27.22
N ASP A 5 11.24 -8.57 26.98
CA ASP A 5 10.45 -8.65 25.76
C ASP A 5 9.59 -7.39 25.75
N THR A 6 9.94 -6.44 24.89
CA THR A 6 9.15 -5.22 24.70
C THR A 6 7.85 -5.64 24.06
N GLN A 7 6.86 -5.94 24.90
CA GLN A 7 5.49 -6.14 24.49
C GLN A 7 5.02 -4.83 23.87
N ILE A 8 4.98 -4.76 22.54
CA ILE A 8 4.41 -3.62 21.85
C ILE A 8 2.91 -3.70 22.06
N ASP A 9 2.38 -2.77 22.87
CA ASP A 9 0.96 -2.65 23.11
C ASP A 9 0.26 -2.38 21.77
N VAL A 10 -0.67 -3.25 21.39
CA VAL A 10 -1.41 -3.15 20.13
C VAL A 10 -2.54 -2.15 20.36
N PRO A 11 -2.57 -1.01 19.64
CA PRO A 11 -3.61 0.00 19.88
C PRO A 11 -5.01 -0.58 19.67
N SER A 12 -5.93 -0.29 20.59
CA SER A 12 -7.33 -0.68 20.47
C SER A 12 -8.13 0.27 19.56
N ASP A 13 -7.69 1.52 19.42
CA ASP A 13 -8.28 2.48 18.50
C ASP A 13 -7.98 2.08 17.04
N PRO A 14 -8.98 1.96 16.16
CA PRO A 14 -8.77 1.49 14.79
C PRO A 14 -7.82 2.38 13.97
N GLN A 15 -7.82 3.69 14.19
CA GLN A 15 -6.96 4.61 13.46
C GLN A 15 -5.51 4.47 13.94
N ALA A 16 -5.29 4.49 15.26
CA ALA A 16 -3.96 4.27 15.84
C ALA A 16 -3.39 2.88 15.48
N LEU A 17 -4.24 1.84 15.39
CA LEU A 17 -3.82 0.52 14.94
C LEU A 17 -3.36 0.53 13.48
N ALA A 18 -4.12 1.18 12.59
CA ALA A 18 -3.76 1.31 11.19
C ALA A 18 -2.42 2.05 11.02
N GLU A 19 -2.21 3.12 11.78
CA GLU A 19 -0.95 3.87 11.81
C GLU A 19 0.23 3.01 12.30
N ALA A 20 0.06 2.27 13.40
CA ALA A 20 1.09 1.37 13.92
C ALA A 20 1.45 0.27 12.91
N VAL A 21 0.45 -0.35 12.28
CA VAL A 21 0.64 -1.32 11.19
C VAL A 21 1.38 -0.69 10.02
N GLY A 22 0.96 0.49 9.57
CA GLY A 22 1.58 1.20 8.45
C GLY A 22 3.06 1.50 8.73
N GLN A 23 3.39 1.96 9.93
CA GLN A 23 4.78 2.20 10.34
C GLN A 23 5.62 0.91 10.31
N ALA A 24 5.09 -0.17 10.89
CA ALA A 24 5.80 -1.45 10.94
C ALA A 24 6.00 -2.06 9.53
N MET A 25 4.96 -2.05 8.69
CA MET A 25 5.05 -2.50 7.30
C MET A 25 6.07 -1.67 6.53
N TYR A 26 5.97 -0.34 6.58
CA TYR A 26 6.85 0.53 5.83
C TYR A 26 8.32 0.34 6.22
N ALA A 27 8.61 0.22 7.52
CA ALA A 27 9.96 -0.04 8.02
C ALA A 27 10.56 -1.36 7.47
N ALA A 28 9.73 -2.38 7.24
CA ALA A 28 10.16 -3.67 6.71
C ALA A 28 10.10 -3.78 5.16
N ASP A 29 9.47 -2.83 4.47
CA ASP A 29 9.25 -2.86 3.03
C ASP A 29 10.33 -2.10 2.25
N ALA A 30 11.43 -2.80 1.97
CA ALA A 30 12.55 -2.24 1.21
C ALA A 30 12.18 -1.84 -0.23
N ALA A 31 11.18 -2.48 -0.86
CA ALA A 31 10.81 -2.20 -2.24
C ALA A 31 10.08 -0.85 -2.34
N THR A 32 9.07 -0.63 -1.50
CA THR A 32 8.35 0.64 -1.40
C THR A 32 9.31 1.78 -1.07
N GLN A 33 10.26 1.57 -0.15
CA GLN A 33 11.30 2.56 0.18
C GLN A 33 12.25 2.84 -1.00
N ALA A 34 12.78 1.82 -1.67
CA ALA A 34 13.72 1.97 -2.79
C ALA A 34 13.10 2.69 -4.00
N LEU A 35 11.79 2.55 -4.19
CA LEU A 35 11.04 3.27 -5.21
C LEU A 35 10.73 4.71 -4.81
N GLY A 36 11.13 5.15 -3.61
CA GLY A 36 10.91 6.52 -3.13
C GLY A 36 9.45 6.81 -2.81
N MET A 37 8.67 5.77 -2.47
CA MET A 37 7.28 5.94 -2.10
C MET A 37 7.16 6.43 -0.65
N THR A 38 6.15 7.25 -0.39
CA THR A 38 5.81 7.74 0.96
C THR A 38 4.38 7.36 1.29
N VAL A 39 4.15 6.84 2.50
CA VAL A 39 2.81 6.66 3.06
C VAL A 39 2.33 8.01 3.58
N VAL A 40 1.37 8.63 2.90
CA VAL A 40 0.81 9.94 3.26
C VAL A 40 -0.26 9.78 4.32
N GLU A 41 -1.07 8.72 4.21
CA GLU A 41 -2.18 8.46 5.10
C GLU A 41 -2.52 6.98 5.10
N ILE A 42 -2.92 6.47 6.26
CA ILE A 42 -3.45 5.12 6.42
C ILE A 42 -4.62 5.17 7.41
N ALA A 43 -5.65 4.38 7.14
CA ALA A 43 -6.82 4.24 7.99
C ALA A 43 -7.42 2.83 7.79
N PRO A 44 -8.39 2.38 8.61
CA PRO A 44 -9.00 1.06 8.42
C PRO A 44 -9.60 0.87 7.02
N GLY A 45 -8.99 -0.03 6.24
CA GLY A 45 -9.38 -0.33 4.85
C GLY A 45 -8.96 0.73 3.82
N TYR A 46 -8.06 1.65 4.18
CA TYR A 46 -7.66 2.77 3.35
C TYR A 46 -6.15 3.03 3.42
N ALA A 47 -5.56 3.44 2.31
CA ALA A 47 -4.21 4.00 2.31
C ALA A 47 -4.04 4.99 1.15
N ARG A 48 -3.15 5.96 1.34
CA ARG A 48 -2.71 6.90 0.31
C ARG A 48 -1.20 6.97 0.29
N LEU A 49 -0.61 6.61 -0.85
CA LEU A 49 0.83 6.67 -1.06
C LEU A 49 1.15 7.61 -2.22
N THR A 50 2.34 8.21 -2.19
CA THR A 50 2.88 9.04 -3.26
C THR A 50 4.23 8.54 -3.75
N MET A 51 4.52 8.71 -5.03
CA MET A 51 5.81 8.40 -5.66
C MET A 51 6.15 9.44 -6.72
N THR A 52 7.36 10.01 -6.64
CA THR A 52 7.88 10.88 -7.71
C THR A 52 8.43 10.01 -8.84
N VAL A 53 8.00 10.25 -10.08
CA VAL A 53 8.53 9.57 -11.26
C VAL A 53 9.93 10.10 -11.56
N ARG A 54 10.92 9.22 -11.46
CA ARG A 54 12.33 9.54 -11.74
C ARG A 54 12.71 9.15 -13.17
N GLY A 55 13.83 9.68 -13.66
CA GLY A 55 14.35 9.34 -14.99
C GLY A 55 14.66 7.85 -15.19
N ASP A 56 15.09 7.13 -14.15
CA ASP A 56 15.34 5.68 -14.18
C ASP A 56 14.05 4.83 -14.20
N MET A 57 12.88 5.46 -14.03
CA MET A 57 11.58 4.80 -14.08
C MET A 57 10.92 4.88 -15.46
N LEU A 58 11.54 5.57 -16.42
CA LEU A 58 10.97 5.77 -17.75
C LEU A 58 11.11 4.53 -18.64
N ASN A 59 10.08 4.27 -19.44
CA ASN A 59 10.10 3.28 -20.50
C ASN A 59 10.67 3.88 -21.82
N GLY A 60 10.66 3.07 -22.90
CA GLY A 60 11.13 3.49 -24.23
C GLY A 60 10.38 4.67 -24.86
N HIS A 61 9.19 5.01 -24.36
CA HIS A 61 8.37 6.15 -24.80
C HIS A 61 8.58 7.40 -23.93
N LYS A 62 9.55 7.40 -23.00
CA LYS A 62 9.80 8.50 -22.06
C LYS A 62 8.61 8.82 -21.15
N THR A 63 7.81 7.80 -20.83
CA THR A 63 6.75 7.85 -19.81
C THR A 63 7.08 6.86 -18.69
N CYS A 64 6.47 7.05 -17.52
CA CYS A 64 6.62 6.14 -16.40
C CYS A 64 6.27 4.70 -16.83
N HIS A 65 7.19 3.77 -16.60
CA HIS A 65 6.96 2.38 -16.94
C HIS A 65 5.77 1.83 -16.14
N GLY A 66 4.85 1.13 -16.82
CA GLY A 66 3.61 0.64 -16.20
C GLY A 66 3.87 -0.21 -14.95
N GLY A 67 4.98 -0.95 -14.92
CA GLY A 67 5.42 -1.70 -13.73
C GLY A 67 5.64 -0.85 -12.46
N PHE A 68 6.11 0.40 -12.57
CA PHE A 68 6.27 1.28 -11.41
C PHE A 68 4.93 1.89 -10.97
N ILE A 69 4.04 2.19 -11.91
CA ILE A 69 2.65 2.61 -11.60
C ILE A 69 1.91 1.46 -10.89
N PHE A 70 2.08 0.23 -11.38
CA PHE A 70 1.55 -0.96 -10.74
C PHE A 70 2.11 -1.13 -9.33
N ALA A 71 3.43 -1.01 -9.14
CA ALA A 71 4.05 -1.13 -7.83
C ALA A 71 3.48 -0.10 -6.84
N LEU A 72 3.30 1.16 -7.27
CA LEU A 72 2.67 2.18 -6.43
C LEU A 72 1.22 1.81 -6.03
N ALA A 73 0.43 1.32 -7.00
CA ALA A 73 -0.95 0.91 -6.74
C ALA A 73 -1.02 -0.31 -5.80
N ASP A 74 -0.17 -1.31 -6.02
CA ASP A 74 -0.09 -2.54 -5.23
C ASP A 74 0.43 -2.28 -3.82
N SER A 75 1.43 -1.40 -3.65
CA SER A 75 1.88 -0.95 -2.32
C SER A 75 0.72 -0.29 -1.58
N SER A 76 0.01 0.67 -2.18
CA SER A 76 -1.15 1.32 -1.54
C SER A 76 -2.24 0.31 -1.16
N PHE A 77 -2.51 -0.67 -2.02
CA PHE A 77 -3.38 -1.80 -1.71
C PHE A 77 -2.90 -2.62 -0.50
N ALA A 78 -1.61 -2.97 -0.45
CA ALA A 78 -1.04 -3.76 0.64
C ALA A 78 -1.22 -3.06 1.99
N PHE A 79 -0.93 -1.75 2.08
CA PHE A 79 -1.14 -0.95 3.28
C PHE A 79 -2.63 -0.92 3.68
N ALA A 80 -3.54 -0.70 2.72
CA ALA A 80 -4.98 -0.64 3.00
C ALA A 80 -5.53 -1.99 3.51
N CYS A 81 -5.17 -3.11 2.90
CA CYS A 81 -5.75 -4.41 3.27
C CYS A 81 -5.15 -5.01 4.55
N ASN A 82 -3.94 -4.58 4.95
CA ASN A 82 -3.31 -4.99 6.20
C ASN A 82 -3.64 -4.06 7.39
N SER A 83 -4.20 -2.86 7.15
CA SER A 83 -4.52 -1.81 8.15
C SER A 83 -5.25 -2.25 9.43
N ARG A 84 -5.85 -3.44 9.45
CA ARG A 84 -6.52 -4.03 10.63
C ARG A 84 -5.67 -5.08 11.36
N ASN A 85 -4.37 -5.04 11.15
CA ASN A 85 -3.38 -5.91 11.79
C ASN A 85 -3.63 -7.42 11.60
N VAL A 86 -4.22 -7.81 10.47
CA VAL A 86 -4.33 -9.21 10.06
C VAL A 86 -3.47 -9.38 8.82
N SER A 87 -2.45 -10.25 8.89
CA SER A 87 -1.56 -10.49 7.76
C SER A 87 -2.37 -10.88 6.53
N THR A 88 -2.22 -10.09 5.47
CA THR A 88 -3.04 -10.15 4.28
C THR A 88 -2.16 -10.05 3.04
N VAL A 89 -2.40 -10.93 2.08
CA VAL A 89 -1.65 -10.99 0.82
C VAL A 89 -2.57 -10.74 -0.37
N ALA A 90 -2.00 -10.28 -1.48
CA ALA A 90 -2.69 -10.23 -2.76
C ALA A 90 -2.95 -11.67 -3.27
N SER A 91 -4.20 -11.96 -3.63
CA SER A 91 -4.58 -13.20 -4.33
C SER A 91 -4.78 -12.99 -5.84
N GLY A 92 -4.85 -11.73 -6.27
CA GLY A 92 -4.89 -11.35 -7.67
C GLY A 92 -5.32 -9.90 -7.84
N CYS A 93 -5.03 -9.32 -9.00
CA CYS A 93 -5.42 -7.95 -9.32
C CYS A 93 -5.65 -7.76 -10.82
N VAL A 94 -6.20 -6.60 -11.17
CA VAL A 94 -6.25 -6.08 -12.54
C VAL A 94 -5.92 -4.59 -12.48
N ILE A 95 -5.25 -4.08 -13.51
CA ILE A 95 -4.93 -2.67 -13.66
C ILE A 95 -5.26 -2.22 -15.09
N ASP A 96 -5.88 -1.05 -15.19
CA ASP A 96 -6.12 -0.34 -16.46
C ASP A 96 -5.34 0.98 -16.45
N TYR A 97 -4.54 1.21 -17.49
CA TYR A 97 -3.77 2.44 -17.67
C TYR A 97 -4.57 3.42 -18.51
N LEU A 98 -4.88 4.59 -17.95
CA LEU A 98 -5.77 5.59 -18.53
C LEU A 98 -5.01 6.74 -19.18
N ALA A 99 -3.84 7.07 -18.64
CA ALA A 99 -2.99 8.15 -19.13
C ALA A 99 -1.50 7.87 -18.83
N PRO A 100 -0.55 8.46 -19.57
CA PRO A 100 0.86 8.39 -19.21
C PRO A 100 1.14 9.21 -17.94
N GLY A 101 2.12 8.76 -17.15
CA GLY A 101 2.85 9.59 -16.21
C GLY A 101 4.20 10.00 -16.80
N TYR A 102 4.70 11.17 -16.44
CA TYR A 102 5.94 11.75 -16.96
C TYR A 102 6.99 11.91 -15.87
N GLU A 103 8.26 12.04 -16.27
CA GLU A 103 9.34 12.38 -15.34
C GLU A 103 9.00 13.65 -14.55
N GLY A 104 9.21 13.62 -13.24
CA GLY A 104 8.87 14.70 -12.32
C GLY A 104 7.42 14.69 -11.83
N ASP A 105 6.51 13.89 -12.42
CA ASP A 105 5.16 13.75 -11.87
C ASP A 105 5.21 13.19 -10.45
N VAL A 106 4.33 13.70 -9.60
CA VAL A 106 4.05 13.10 -8.29
C VAL A 106 2.78 12.28 -8.42
N LEU A 107 2.94 10.97 -8.56
CA LEU A 107 1.82 10.05 -8.64
C LEU A 107 1.31 9.75 -7.23
N THR A 108 0.00 9.85 -7.04
CA THR A 108 -0.71 9.53 -5.80
C THR A 108 -1.63 8.34 -6.03
N ALA A 109 -1.45 7.27 -5.25
CA ALA A 109 -2.34 6.10 -5.27
C ALA A 109 -3.21 6.06 -4.01
N VAL A 110 -4.52 6.14 -4.20
CA VAL A 110 -5.52 6.08 -3.13
C VAL A 110 -6.23 4.74 -3.18
N ALA A 111 -6.07 3.93 -2.14
CA ALA A 111 -6.70 2.63 -1.96
C ALA A 111 -7.91 2.71 -1.03
N GLN A 112 -9.02 2.08 -1.44
CA GLN A 112 -10.26 2.02 -0.68
C GLN A 112 -10.85 0.61 -0.70
N GLU A 113 -11.19 0.09 0.48
CA GLU A 113 -11.96 -1.14 0.63
C GLU A 113 -13.34 -1.02 -0.02
N ARG A 114 -13.72 -2.02 -0.80
CA ARG A 114 -15.06 -2.18 -1.38
C ARG A 114 -15.84 -3.30 -0.71
N SER A 115 -15.15 -4.36 -0.34
CA SER A 115 -15.75 -5.45 0.42
C SER A 115 -14.70 -6.18 1.24
N LEU A 116 -15.14 -6.73 2.37
CA LEU A 116 -14.34 -7.57 3.25
C LEU A 116 -15.28 -8.59 3.89
N ALA A 117 -15.07 -9.87 3.57
CA ALA A 117 -15.92 -10.95 4.05
C ALA A 117 -15.07 -12.18 4.38
N GLY A 118 -15.08 -12.59 5.65
CA GLY A 118 -14.27 -13.71 6.13
C GLY A 118 -12.78 -13.47 5.88
N ARG A 119 -12.22 -14.26 4.93
CA ARG A 119 -10.79 -14.23 4.57
C ARG A 119 -10.48 -13.45 3.31
N THR A 120 -11.47 -12.95 2.57
CA THR A 120 -11.26 -12.26 1.30
C THR A 120 -11.72 -10.82 1.35
N GLY A 121 -11.08 -9.96 0.55
CA GLY A 121 -11.49 -8.57 0.38
C GLY A 121 -11.23 -8.07 -1.04
N VAL A 122 -11.91 -6.99 -1.41
CA VAL A 122 -11.75 -6.30 -2.69
C VAL A 122 -11.49 -4.83 -2.42
N TYR A 123 -10.48 -4.28 -3.09
CA TYR A 123 -10.04 -2.89 -2.93
C TYR A 123 -9.91 -2.25 -4.30
N ASP A 124 -10.38 -1.01 -4.41
CA ASP A 124 -10.18 -0.18 -5.59
C ASP A 124 -9.11 0.86 -5.30
N ILE A 125 -8.21 1.04 -6.26
CA ILE A 125 -7.09 1.95 -6.18
C ILE A 125 -7.15 2.88 -7.39
N THR A 126 -7.11 4.18 -7.15
CA THR A 126 -6.98 5.20 -8.21
C THR A 126 -5.60 5.82 -8.10
N VAL A 127 -4.87 5.86 -9.23
CA VAL A 127 -3.59 6.57 -9.34
C VAL A 127 -3.82 7.85 -10.14
N SER A 128 -3.49 9.01 -9.57
CA SER A 128 -3.55 10.30 -10.25
C SER A 128 -2.23 11.06 -10.13
N ASN A 129 -1.96 12.00 -11.04
CA ASN A 129 -0.83 12.92 -10.91
C ASN A 129 -1.21 14.16 -10.05
N GLN A 130 -0.26 15.08 -9.89
CA GLN A 130 -0.43 16.33 -9.14
C GLN A 130 -1.53 17.26 -9.68
N ASP A 131 -1.88 17.15 -10.96
CA ASP A 131 -2.94 17.96 -11.60
C ASP A 131 -4.33 17.31 -11.47
N GLY A 132 -4.43 16.20 -10.73
CA GLY A 132 -5.67 15.44 -10.56
C GLY A 132 -6.06 14.57 -11.75
N ARG A 133 -5.16 14.39 -12.74
CA ARG A 133 -5.41 13.51 -13.89
C ARG A 133 -5.23 12.05 -13.48
N ASN A 134 -6.25 11.22 -13.71
CA ASN A 134 -6.16 9.78 -13.48
C ASN A 134 -5.19 9.13 -14.48
N VAL A 135 -4.20 8.42 -13.96
CA VAL A 135 -3.14 7.70 -14.66
C VAL A 135 -3.49 6.22 -14.78
N ALA A 136 -4.02 5.62 -13.71
CA ALA A 136 -4.42 4.22 -13.70
C ALA A 136 -5.54 3.95 -12.69
N VAL A 137 -6.30 2.89 -12.92
CA VAL A 137 -7.20 2.28 -11.92
C VAL A 137 -6.82 0.83 -11.72
N PHE A 138 -6.83 0.38 -10.47
CA PHE A 138 -6.43 -0.96 -10.08
C PHE A 138 -7.49 -1.55 -9.15
N ARG A 139 -7.77 -2.84 -9.31
CA ARG A 139 -8.61 -3.60 -8.37
C ARG A 139 -7.84 -4.79 -7.83
N GLY A 140 -7.58 -4.76 -6.51
CA GLY A 140 -6.91 -5.81 -5.76
C GLY A 140 -7.89 -6.75 -5.08
N ARG A 141 -7.55 -8.03 -5.03
CA ARG A 141 -8.24 -9.06 -4.24
C ARG A 141 -7.30 -9.53 -3.14
N SER A 142 -7.73 -9.42 -1.91
CA SER A 142 -6.93 -9.77 -0.74
C SER A 142 -7.31 -11.14 -0.18
N TYR A 143 -6.36 -11.80 0.48
CA TYR A 143 -6.56 -13.03 1.22
C TYR A 143 -5.84 -12.99 2.56
N ARG A 144 -6.59 -13.18 3.66
CA ARG A 144 -6.07 -13.21 5.03
C ARG A 144 -5.41 -14.54 5.35
N ILE A 145 -4.20 -14.45 5.90
CA ILE A 145 -3.39 -15.59 6.37
C ILE A 145 -3.22 -15.52 7.90
N LYS A 146 -2.67 -16.59 8.50
CA LYS A 146 -2.33 -16.57 9.93
C LYS A 146 -1.20 -15.56 10.14
N GLY A 147 -1.35 -14.69 11.14
CA GLY A 147 -0.33 -13.72 11.51
C GLY A 147 -0.90 -12.32 11.74
N GLN A 148 -0.11 -11.54 12.45
CA GLN A 148 -0.30 -10.11 12.68
C GLN A 148 0.98 -9.38 12.27
N ILE A 149 0.86 -8.08 11.98
CA ILE A 149 2.01 -7.24 11.62
C ILE A 149 2.65 -6.65 12.89
N VAL A 150 1.82 -6.15 13.80
CA VAL A 150 2.23 -5.58 15.10
C VAL A 150 1.65 -6.41 16.24
N GLY A 151 2.34 -6.40 17.39
CA GLY A 151 2.07 -7.31 18.49
C GLY A 151 2.74 -8.67 18.27
N THR A 152 3.10 -9.36 19.36
CA THR A 152 3.69 -10.69 19.29
C THR A 152 2.68 -11.66 18.67
N ALA A 153 3.07 -12.34 17.60
CA ALA A 153 2.35 -13.51 17.15
C ALA A 153 2.42 -14.56 18.27
N ASP A 154 1.30 -14.84 18.94
CA ASP A 154 1.21 -16.03 19.77
C ASP A 154 1.58 -17.23 18.87
N ALA A 155 2.68 -17.88 19.22
CA ALA A 155 3.24 -19.03 18.51
C ALA A 155 2.21 -20.16 18.40
#